data_AF-A0A101RKQ4-F1
#
_entry.id   AF-A0A101RKQ4-F1
#
_cell.length_a   1.000
_cell.length_b   1.000
_cell.length_c   1.000
_cell.angle_alpha   90.00
_cell.angle_beta   90.00
_cell.angle_gamma   90.00
#
_symmetry.space_group_name_H-M   'P 1'
#
loop_
_entity.id
_entity.type
_entity.pdbx_description
1 polymer ?
#
loop_
_entity_poly.entity_id
_entity_poly.type
_entity_poly.pdbx_seq_one_letter_code
_entity_poly.pdbx_strand_id
1 'polypeptide(L)'
;MFYEDETTADALQADHEAQWDADLIQAEMEATARRLAAHEKAGFCTHQSAVGCIPEPVYKEQIGLRPGQLRCTDGCGTVFESDEAWDAASAEPELNPVPRTGPRGTTPLRQSGGIAQSGGA
;
A
#
# COMPACT_ATOMS: atom_id res chain seq x y z
N MET A 1 49.56 -23.45 -14.81
CA MET A 1 48.59 -22.87 -15.76
C MET A 1 47.22 -23.06 -15.10
N PHE A 2 46.78 -22.06 -14.35
CA PHE A 2 45.40 -22.03 -13.86
C PHE A 2 44.59 -21.44 -15.00
N TYR A 3 43.57 -22.16 -15.49
CA TYR A 3 42.71 -21.67 -16.55
C TYR A 3 41.85 -20.53 -15.99
N GLU A 4 42.09 -19.31 -16.45
CA GLU A 4 41.30 -18.09 -16.15
C GLU A 4 39.95 -18.07 -16.90
N ASP A 5 39.48 -19.23 -17.37
CA ASP A 5 38.41 -19.39 -18.36
C ASP A 5 37.09 -19.79 -17.70
N GLU A 6 37.09 -20.85 -16.89
CA GLU A 6 35.85 -21.43 -16.34
C GLU A 6 35.14 -20.48 -15.36
N THR A 7 35.88 -19.70 -14.56
CA THR A 7 35.29 -18.78 -13.57
C THR A 7 34.64 -17.54 -14.20
N THR A 8 35.05 -17.16 -15.41
CA THR A 8 34.46 -16.02 -16.13
C THR A 8 33.19 -16.42 -16.87
N ALA A 9 33.14 -17.65 -17.40
CA ALA A 9 31.93 -18.22 -17.98
C ALA A 9 30.82 -18.38 -16.92
N ASP A 10 31.15 -18.94 -15.76
CA ASP A 10 30.21 -19.10 -14.64
C ASP A 10 29.69 -17.75 -14.12
N ALA A 11 30.56 -16.74 -14.02
CA ALA A 11 30.17 -15.39 -13.61
C ALA A 11 29.22 -14.72 -14.62
N LEU A 12 29.51 -14.83 -15.92
CA LEU A 12 28.63 -14.31 -16.97
C LEU A 12 27.28 -15.03 -17.03
N GLN A 13 27.27 -16.34 -16.77
CA GLN A 13 26.03 -17.11 -16.67
C GLN A 13 25.19 -16.67 -15.46
N ALA A 14 25.81 -16.50 -14.29
CA ALA A 14 25.12 -16.01 -13.10
C ALA A 14 24.53 -14.60 -13.32
N ASP A 15 25.26 -13.71 -14.00
CA ASP A 15 24.76 -12.38 -14.35
C ASP A 15 23.57 -12.44 -15.31
N HIS A 16 23.59 -13.33 -16.30
CA HIS A 16 22.48 -13.51 -17.23
C HIS A 16 21.25 -14.11 -16.56
N GLU A 17 21.42 -15.08 -15.66
CA GLU A 17 20.33 -15.65 -14.85
C GLU A 17 19.72 -14.58 -13.93
N ALA A 18 20.54 -13.75 -13.28
CA ALA A 18 20.07 -12.65 -12.45
C ALA A 18 19.28 -11.59 -13.25
N GLN A 19 19.71 -11.28 -14.48
CA GLN A 19 18.98 -10.39 -15.38
C GLN A 19 17.64 -10.99 -15.79
N TRP A 20 17.63 -12.27 -16.16
CA TRP A 20 16.40 -12.97 -16.53
C TRP A 20 15.39 -12.99 -15.38
N ASP A 21 15.83 -13.28 -14.16
CA ASP A 21 14.97 -13.24 -12.98
C ASP A 21 14.42 -11.84 -12.71
N ALA A 22 15.25 -10.79 -12.87
CA ALA A 22 14.81 -9.41 -12.74
C ALA A 22 13.74 -9.04 -13.79
N ASP A 23 13.93 -9.46 -15.04
CA ASP A 23 12.97 -9.22 -16.13
C ASP A 23 11.63 -9.93 -15.87
N LEU A 24 11.66 -11.15 -15.35
CA LEU A 24 10.45 -11.88 -14.96
C LEU A 24 9.70 -11.19 -13.81
N ILE A 25 10.41 -10.75 -12.78
CA ILE A 25 9.82 -10.00 -11.66
C ILE A 25 9.19 -8.71 -12.18
N GLN A 26 9.87 -7.97 -13.05
CA GLN A 26 9.32 -6.75 -13.64
C GLN A 26 8.05 -7.04 -14.45
N ALA A 27 8.06 -8.08 -15.29
CA ALA A 27 6.90 -8.45 -16.08
C ALA A 27 5.67 -8.78 -15.20
N GLU A 28 5.88 -9.48 -14.07
CA GLU A 28 4.81 -9.78 -13.10
C GLU A 28 4.29 -8.53 -12.40
N MET A 29 5.19 -7.63 -11.97
CA MET A 29 4.81 -6.36 -11.36
C MET A 29 4.02 -5.48 -12.32
N GLU A 30 4.41 -5.42 -13.61
CA GLU A 30 3.67 -4.69 -14.64
C GLU A 30 2.29 -5.27 -14.88
N ALA A 31 2.17 -6.60 -14.96
CA ALA A 31 0.87 -7.27 -15.12
C ALA A 31 -0.06 -6.95 -13.94
N THR A 32 0.48 -7.02 -12.72
CA THR A 32 -0.25 -6.68 -11.49
C THR A 32 -0.69 -5.22 -11.46
N ALA A 33 0.20 -4.29 -11.82
CA ALA A 33 -0.12 -2.87 -11.87
C ALA A 33 -1.22 -2.55 -12.90
N ARG A 34 -1.17 -3.18 -14.09
CA ARG A 34 -2.22 -3.02 -15.11
C ARG A 34 -3.57 -3.54 -14.63
N ARG A 35 -3.59 -4.70 -13.93
CA ARG A 35 -4.81 -5.26 -13.33
C ARG A 35 -5.43 -4.30 -12.31
N LEU A 36 -4.64 -3.80 -11.36
CA LEU A 36 -5.11 -2.86 -10.33
C LEU A 36 -5.60 -1.54 -10.93
N ALA A 37 -4.88 -0.99 -11.91
CA ALA A 37 -5.28 0.23 -12.61
C ALA A 37 -6.60 0.07 -13.37
N ALA A 38 -6.86 -1.10 -13.97
CA ALA A 38 -8.14 -1.38 -14.61
C ALA A 38 -9.29 -1.45 -13.59
N HIS A 39 -9.06 -2.08 -12.43
CA HIS A 39 -10.03 -2.16 -11.34
C HIS A 39 -10.38 -0.76 -10.78
N GLU A 40 -9.36 0.08 -10.57
CA GLU A 40 -9.57 1.47 -10.13
C GLU A 40 -10.31 2.28 -11.20
N LYS A 41 -9.96 2.14 -12.48
CA LYS A 41 -10.64 2.82 -13.58
C LYS A 41 -12.12 2.41 -13.69
N ALA A 42 -12.47 1.20 -13.26
CA ALA A 42 -13.85 0.74 -13.16
C ALA A 42 -14.61 1.33 -11.94
N GLY A 43 -13.95 2.12 -11.08
CA GLY A 43 -14.55 2.82 -9.94
C GLY A 43 -14.47 2.05 -8.62
N PHE A 44 -13.71 0.96 -8.56
CA PHE A 44 -13.59 0.13 -7.37
C PHE A 44 -12.28 0.39 -6.62
N CYS A 45 -12.30 0.12 -5.31
CA CYS A 45 -11.17 0.34 -4.41
C CYS A 45 -10.21 -0.85 -4.46
N THR A 46 -8.92 -0.56 -4.62
CA THR A 46 -7.86 -1.59 -4.62
C THR A 46 -7.33 -1.92 -3.23
N HIS A 47 -7.75 -1.18 -2.20
CA HIS A 47 -7.35 -1.35 -0.80
C HIS A 47 -5.84 -1.22 -0.53
N GLN A 48 -5.09 -0.56 -1.42
CA GLN A 48 -3.62 -0.51 -1.37
C GLN A 48 -3.05 0.40 -0.27
N SER A 49 -3.92 0.93 0.60
CA SER A 49 -3.54 1.81 1.70
C SER A 49 -4.57 1.71 2.83
N ALA A 50 -4.08 1.56 4.05
CA ALA A 50 -4.87 1.55 5.27
C ALA A 50 -4.09 2.15 6.45
N VAL A 51 -4.80 2.53 7.51
CA VAL A 51 -4.22 2.95 8.79
C VAL A 51 -4.76 2.07 9.92
N GLY A 52 -3.88 1.65 10.83
CA GLY A 52 -4.24 0.87 12.01
C GLY A 52 -4.56 1.74 13.24
N CYS A 53 -5.16 1.11 14.26
CA CYS A 53 -5.36 1.71 15.57
C CYS A 53 -4.03 2.02 16.28
N ILE A 54 -3.88 3.25 16.76
CA ILE A 54 -2.76 3.68 17.62
C ILE A 54 -3.32 4.44 18.84
N PRO A 55 -2.60 4.50 19.98
CA PRO A 55 -3.10 5.12 21.21
C PRO A 55 -3.49 6.59 21.07
N GLU A 56 -2.72 7.36 20.29
CA GLU A 56 -2.98 8.76 19.98
C GLU A 56 -3.18 8.91 18.46
N PRO A 57 -4.43 9.02 17.98
CA PRO A 57 -4.72 9.13 16.56
C PRO A 57 -4.02 10.34 15.91
N VAL A 58 -3.28 10.08 14.84
CA VAL A 58 -2.63 11.11 14.00
C VAL A 58 -3.52 11.47 12.82
N TYR A 59 -4.26 10.49 12.30
CA TYR A 59 -5.17 10.64 11.16
C TYR A 59 -6.63 10.50 11.61
N LYS A 60 -7.55 11.18 10.91
CA LYS A 60 -8.99 11.08 11.21
C LYS A 60 -9.50 9.65 11.06
N GLU A 61 -8.92 8.93 10.12
CA GLU A 61 -9.26 7.57 9.75
C GLU A 61 -8.92 6.56 10.86
N GLN A 62 -8.06 6.92 11.82
CA GLN A 62 -7.73 6.10 12.99
C GLN A 62 -8.76 6.23 14.11
N ILE A 63 -9.59 7.28 14.09
CA ILE A 63 -10.58 7.54 15.14
C ILE A 63 -11.64 6.44 15.12
N GLY A 64 -11.86 5.86 16.30
CA GLY A 64 -12.83 4.79 16.52
C GLY A 64 -12.39 3.40 16.06
N LEU A 65 -11.12 3.24 15.62
CA LEU A 65 -10.56 1.91 15.43
C LEU A 65 -10.28 1.24 16.77
N ARG A 66 -10.49 -0.08 16.82
CA ARG A 66 -10.08 -0.93 17.93
C ARG A 66 -8.67 -1.50 17.65
N PRO A 67 -7.90 -1.89 18.68
CA PRO A 67 -6.64 -2.59 18.49
C PRO A 67 -6.79 -3.78 17.53
N GLY A 68 -5.89 -3.89 16.56
CA GLY A 68 -5.93 -4.90 15.49
C GLY A 68 -6.76 -4.52 14.27
N GLN A 69 -7.61 -3.48 14.34
CA GLN A 69 -8.38 -3.04 13.17
C GLN A 69 -7.61 -2.06 12.30
N LEU A 70 -7.93 -2.09 11.00
CA LEU A 70 -7.42 -1.17 9.99
C LEU A 70 -8.57 -0.48 9.28
N ARG A 71 -8.40 0.80 8.92
CA ARG A 71 -9.32 1.51 8.02
C ARG A 71 -8.64 1.78 6.70
N CYS A 72 -9.29 1.40 5.60
CA CYS A 72 -8.84 1.73 4.26
C CYS A 72 -8.81 3.25 4.03
N THR A 73 -7.68 3.75 3.58
CA THR A 73 -7.44 5.16 3.21
C THR A 73 -7.35 5.37 1.70
N ASP A 74 -7.33 4.29 0.92
CA ASP A 74 -7.27 4.37 -0.55
C ASP A 74 -8.56 4.98 -1.14
N GLY A 75 -9.71 4.84 -0.47
CA GLY A 75 -10.91 5.63 -0.82
C GLY A 75 -12.28 5.01 -0.57
N CYS A 76 -12.38 3.81 0.03
CA CYS A 76 -13.68 3.22 0.40
C CYS A 76 -14.02 3.37 1.89
N GLY A 77 -13.05 3.58 2.77
CA GLY A 77 -13.25 3.70 4.21
C GLY A 77 -13.59 2.40 4.94
N THR A 78 -13.55 1.24 4.26
CA THR A 78 -13.79 -0.08 4.85
C THR A 78 -12.90 -0.29 6.08
N VAL A 79 -13.50 -0.83 7.15
CA VAL A 79 -12.76 -1.27 8.34
C VAL A 79 -12.55 -2.78 8.26
N PHE A 80 -11.30 -3.20 8.40
CA PHE A 80 -10.88 -4.59 8.47
C PHE A 80 -10.63 -4.98 9.92
N GLU A 81 -10.98 -6.21 10.28
CA GLU A 81 -10.86 -6.72 11.65
C GLU A 81 -9.44 -7.17 12.01
N SER A 82 -8.56 -7.37 11.02
CA SER A 82 -7.16 -7.73 11.20
C SER A 82 -6.31 -7.34 9.99
N ASP A 83 -4.98 -7.38 10.14
CA ASP A 83 -4.01 -7.21 9.04
C ASP A 83 -4.25 -8.27 7.95
N GLU A 84 -4.50 -9.53 8.33
CA GLU A 84 -4.74 -10.61 7.36
C GLU A 84 -6.01 -10.39 6.53
N ALA A 85 -7.05 -9.83 7.13
CA ALA A 85 -8.28 -9.49 6.42
C ALA A 85 -8.05 -8.37 5.39
N TRP A 86 -7.17 -7.41 5.71
CA TRP A 86 -6.78 -6.35 4.80
C TRP A 86 -5.86 -6.87 3.69
N ASP A 87 -4.87 -7.71 4.01
CA ASP A 87 -3.96 -8.32 3.05
C ASP A 87 -4.71 -9.16 2.02
N ALA A 88 -5.64 -10.01 2.47
CA ALA A 88 -6.47 -10.83 1.59
C ALA A 88 -7.32 -9.96 0.64
N ALA A 89 -7.91 -8.88 1.14
CA ALA A 89 -8.70 -7.95 0.33
C ALA A 89 -7.85 -7.13 -0.65
N SER A 90 -6.57 -6.88 -0.33
CA SER A 90 -5.66 -6.07 -1.14
C SER A 90 -4.92 -6.87 -2.21
N ALA A 91 -4.73 -8.17 -2.00
CA ALA A 91 -4.13 -9.07 -2.98
C ALA A 91 -5.06 -9.29 -4.19
N GLU A 92 -6.35 -9.51 -3.92
CA GLU A 92 -7.36 -9.87 -4.92
C GLU A 92 -8.64 -9.01 -4.78
N PRO A 93 -8.55 -7.68 -4.99
CA PRO A 93 -9.68 -6.76 -4.79
C PRO A 93 -10.88 -7.03 -5.70
N GLU A 94 -10.69 -7.73 -6.82
CA GLU A 94 -11.75 -8.17 -7.72
C GLU A 94 -12.66 -9.26 -7.16
N LEU A 95 -12.24 -10.02 -6.14
CA LEU A 95 -13.09 -11.05 -5.55
C LEU A 95 -14.24 -10.45 -4.74
N ASN A 96 -14.04 -9.27 -4.17
CA ASN A 96 -15.04 -8.54 -3.40
C ASN A 96 -14.96 -7.03 -3.71
N PRO A 97 -15.44 -6.61 -4.90
CA PRO A 97 -15.25 -5.24 -5.36
C PRO A 97 -16.03 -4.24 -4.51
N VAL A 98 -15.32 -3.29 -3.90
CA VAL A 98 -15.93 -2.23 -3.08
C VAL A 98 -15.91 -0.92 -3.85
N PRO A 99 -17.06 -0.24 -4.04
CA PRO A 99 -17.09 1.07 -4.69
C PRO A 99 -16.22 2.10 -3.96
N ARG A 100 -15.48 2.93 -4.70
CA ARG A 100 -14.80 4.09 -4.11
C ARG A 100 -15.81 5.17 -3.74
N THR A 101 -15.65 5.76 -2.55
CA THR A 101 -16.56 6.80 -2.03
C THR A 101 -15.95 8.21 -2.10
N GLY A 102 -14.67 8.35 -2.50
CA GLY A 102 -14.02 9.65 -2.68
C GLY A 102 -12.71 9.64 -3.50
N PRO A 103 -12.20 10.84 -3.86
CA PRO A 103 -10.89 10.99 -4.50
C PRO A 103 -9.76 10.55 -3.55
N ARG A 104 -8.63 10.05 -4.07
CA ARG A 104 -7.45 9.69 -3.26
C ARG A 104 -6.95 10.94 -2.50
N GLY A 105 -6.98 10.94 -1.17
CA GLY A 105 -6.40 12.04 -0.39
C GLY A 105 -6.75 12.02 1.10
N THR A 106 -5.77 11.66 1.93
CA THR A 106 -5.76 11.92 3.37
C THR A 106 -5.73 13.42 3.61
N THR A 107 -6.69 13.95 4.37
CA THR A 107 -6.61 15.34 4.86
C THR A 107 -5.83 15.30 6.18
N PRO A 108 -4.56 15.76 6.23
CA PRO A 108 -3.84 15.84 7.49
C PRO A 108 -4.56 16.79 8.46
N LEU A 109 -4.73 16.37 9.71
CA LEU A 109 -5.19 17.29 10.75
C LEU A 109 -4.07 18.29 11.05
N ARG A 110 -4.34 19.57 10.81
CA ARG A 110 -3.42 20.67 11.12
C ARG A 110 -3.13 20.69 12.63
N GLN A 111 -1.85 20.79 12.97
CA GLN A 111 -1.27 20.85 14.31
C GLN A 111 -2.04 21.77 15.27
N SER A 112 -2.42 21.22 16.42
CA SER A 112 -2.81 21.97 17.60
C SER A 112 -1.58 22.64 18.21
N GLY A 113 -1.48 23.97 18.03
CA GLY A 113 -0.56 24.84 18.76
C GLY A 113 -1.31 26.12 19.16
N GLY A 114 -1.29 26.43 20.46
CA GLY A 114 -2.04 27.51 21.14
C GLY A 114 -1.80 28.92 20.60
N ILE A 115 -2.48 29.96 21.08
CA ILE A 115 -2.57 30.39 22.48
C ILE A 115 -3.87 31.20 22.66
N ALA A 116 -4.52 31.00 23.81
CA ALA A 116 -5.63 31.82 24.29
C ALA A 116 -5.20 33.28 24.46
N GLN A 117 -5.98 34.23 23.94
CA GLN A 117 -5.95 35.60 24.45
C GLN A 117 -7.25 35.88 25.21
N SER A 118 -7.07 35.89 26.53
CA SER A 118 -7.95 36.44 27.53
C SER A 118 -8.02 37.96 27.45
N GLY A 119 -9.25 38.50 27.53
CA GLY A 119 -9.58 39.56 28.49
C GLY A 119 -9.49 41.03 28.05
N GLY A 120 -10.61 41.74 28.29
CA GLY A 120 -10.67 43.15 28.72
C GLY A 120 -10.50 44.20 27.62
N ALA A 121 -11.31 45.25 27.52
CA ALA A 121 -12.34 45.80 28.39
C ALA A 121 -13.39 46.55 27.53
#